data_AF-A0A2A4MA88-F1
#
_entry.id   AF-A0A2A4MA88-F1
#
_cell.length_a   1.000
_cell.length_b   1.000
_cell.length_c   1.000
_cell.angle_alpha   90.00
_cell.angle_beta   90.00
_cell.angle_gamma   90.00
#
_symmetry.space_group_name_H-M   'P 1'
#
loop_
_entity.id
_entity.type
_entity.pdbx_description
1 polymer ?
#
loop_
_entity_poly.entity_id
_entity_poly.type
_entity_poly.pdbx_seq_one_letter_code
_entity_poly.pdbx_strand_id
1 'polypeptide(L)'
;MNQSEFDNLLQTATERDLTDGELARLERWLAANPADQAEWEELDHLLATLPDTPVATNFTARVLDEVRRAETAHPALGQAWWQRLLAPQFRPVQIAAAATLAMVIGGVGYQSHLNQSRAEMAAAVASIAEFTPVFLVDFEAIEAVAQADAIDEELWAALK
;
A
#
# COMPACT_ATOMS: atom_id res chain seq x y z
N MET A 1 -33.05 -5.54 -7.18
CA MET A 1 -33.90 -4.43 -6.73
C MET A 1 -35.12 -4.41 -7.64
N ASN A 2 -36.26 -3.90 -7.19
CA ASN A 2 -37.43 -3.64 -8.03
C ASN A 2 -37.64 -2.13 -8.20
N GLN A 3 -38.57 -1.71 -9.06
CA GLN A 3 -38.81 -0.29 -9.34
C GLN A 3 -39.17 0.51 -8.07
N SER A 4 -40.03 -0.03 -7.21
CA SER A 4 -40.46 0.68 -5.99
C SER A 4 -39.32 0.86 -4.98
N GLU A 5 -38.39 -0.10 -4.91
CA GLU A 5 -37.19 0.03 -4.08
C GLU A 5 -36.23 1.09 -4.65
N PHE A 6 -36.15 1.23 -5.98
CA PHE A 6 -35.38 2.28 -6.64
C PHE A 6 -35.98 3.67 -6.33
N ASP A 7 -37.29 3.84 -6.52
CA ASP A 7 -37.96 5.11 -6.25
C ASP A 7 -37.83 5.52 -4.77
N ASN A 8 -37.87 4.54 -3.85
CA ASN A 8 -37.65 4.78 -2.42
C ASN A 8 -36.21 5.23 -2.12
N LEU A 9 -35.21 4.67 -2.81
CA LEU A 9 -33.82 5.13 -2.69
C LEU A 9 -33.66 6.57 -3.19
N LEU A 10 -34.31 6.95 -4.29
CA LEU A 10 -34.29 8.33 -4.80
C LEU A 10 -34.96 9.30 -3.81
N GLN A 11 -36.09 8.90 -3.23
CA GLN A 11 -36.73 9.69 -2.18
C GLN A 11 -35.81 9.84 -0.95
N THR A 12 -35.18 8.75 -0.53
CA THR A 12 -34.23 8.75 0.60
C THR A 12 -33.07 9.72 0.34
N ALA A 13 -32.52 9.73 -0.88
CA ALA A 13 -31.45 10.64 -1.29
C ALA A 13 -31.85 12.13 -1.25
N THR A 14 -33.15 12.43 -1.28
CA THR A 14 -33.67 13.79 -1.13
C THR A 14 -33.71 14.23 0.34
N GLU A 15 -33.93 13.29 1.26
CA GLU A 15 -34.10 13.55 2.69
C GLU A 15 -32.79 13.45 3.48
N ARG A 16 -31.89 12.55 3.07
CA ARG A 16 -30.58 12.31 3.69
C ARG A 16 -29.58 11.73 2.70
N ASP A 17 -28.30 11.78 3.05
CA ASP A 17 -27.27 11.07 2.30
C ASP A 17 -27.54 9.55 2.29
N LEU A 18 -27.29 8.94 1.13
CA LEU A 18 -27.32 7.50 0.96
C LEU A 18 -26.10 6.88 1.65
N THR A 19 -26.32 5.76 2.34
CA THR A 19 -25.23 4.95 2.87
C THR A 19 -24.48 4.25 1.73
N ASP A 20 -23.22 3.86 1.96
CA ASP A 20 -22.40 3.16 0.96
C ASP A 20 -23.10 1.91 0.38
N GLY A 21 -23.85 1.18 1.21
CA GLY A 21 -24.60 -0.01 0.78
C GLY A 21 -25.82 0.30 -0.08
N GLU A 22 -26.47 1.46 0.16
CA GLU A 22 -27.58 1.96 -0.65
C GLU A 22 -27.05 2.50 -1.99
N LEU A 23 -25.95 3.24 -1.97
CA LEU A 23 -25.27 3.75 -3.16
C LEU A 23 -24.83 2.60 -4.08
N ALA A 24 -24.15 1.58 -3.53
CA ALA A 24 -23.75 0.41 -4.29
C ALA A 24 -24.95 -0.39 -4.86
N ARG A 25 -26.15 -0.25 -4.27
CA ARG A 25 -27.37 -0.85 -4.81
C ARG A 25 -27.94 -0.01 -5.96
N LEU A 26 -27.93 1.31 -5.82
CA LEU A 26 -28.31 2.26 -6.87
C LEU A 26 -27.43 2.10 -8.11
N GLU A 27 -26.11 2.09 -7.93
CA GLU A 27 -25.13 1.90 -9.01
C GLU A 27 -25.34 0.57 -9.74
N ARG A 28 -25.57 -0.52 -9.00
CA ARG A 28 -25.84 -1.84 -9.60
C ARG A 28 -27.16 -1.84 -10.39
N TRP A 29 -28.16 -1.07 -9.98
CA TRP A 29 -29.42 -0.94 -10.70
C TRP A 29 -29.23 -0.16 -11.99
N LEU A 30 -28.55 1.00 -11.95
CA LEU A 30 -28.28 1.81 -13.14
C LEU A 30 -27.44 1.02 -14.16
N ALA A 31 -26.42 0.30 -13.71
CA ALA A 31 -25.63 -0.57 -14.59
C ALA A 31 -26.45 -1.70 -15.24
N ALA A 32 -27.53 -2.15 -14.60
CA ALA A 32 -28.42 -3.17 -15.14
C ALA A 32 -29.56 -2.59 -16.01
N ASN A 33 -29.83 -1.29 -15.93
CA ASN A 33 -30.91 -0.60 -16.64
C ASN A 33 -30.35 0.58 -17.44
N PRO A 34 -29.82 0.33 -18.65
CA PRO A 34 -29.18 1.37 -19.46
C PRO A 34 -30.15 2.47 -19.92
N ALA A 35 -31.46 2.19 -19.96
CA ALA A 35 -32.47 3.20 -20.24
C ALA A 35 -32.55 4.25 -19.13
N ASP A 36 -32.58 3.81 -17.87
CA ASP A 36 -32.54 4.71 -16.71
C ASP A 36 -31.25 5.52 -16.73
N GLN A 37 -30.10 4.88 -16.95
CA GLN A 37 -28.81 5.57 -17.05
C GLN A 37 -28.81 6.64 -18.14
N ALA A 38 -29.37 6.37 -19.32
CA ALA A 38 -29.46 7.33 -20.41
C ALA A 38 -30.31 8.57 -20.05
N GLU A 39 -31.36 8.40 -19.25
CA GLU A 39 -32.18 9.51 -18.74
C GLU A 39 -31.36 10.43 -17.81
N TRP A 40 -30.51 9.86 -16.95
CA TRP A 40 -29.59 10.65 -16.11
C TRP A 40 -28.54 11.39 -16.95
N GLU A 41 -27.99 10.75 -17.98
CA GLU A 41 -27.03 11.38 -18.90
C GLU A 41 -27.66 12.52 -19.71
N GLU A 42 -28.92 12.35 -20.15
CA GLU A 42 -29.67 13.42 -20.81
C GLU A 42 -29.91 14.61 -19.88
N LEU A 43 -30.27 14.35 -18.62
CA LEU A 43 -30.41 15.40 -17.61
C LEU A 43 -29.09 16.16 -17.39
N ASP A 44 -27.97 15.45 -17.28
CA ASP A 44 -26.64 16.07 -17.12
C ASP A 44 -26.29 16.96 -18.32
N HIS A 45 -26.58 16.50 -19.53
CA HIS A 45 -26.44 17.31 -20.74
C HIS A 45 -27.29 18.58 -20.70
N LEU A 46 -28.56 18.49 -20.28
CA LEU A 46 -29.43 19.66 -20.14
C LEU A 46 -28.90 20.64 -19.08
N LEU A 47 -28.42 20.14 -17.93
CA LEU A 47 -27.82 20.97 -16.89
C LEU A 47 -26.55 21.68 -17.38
N ALA A 48 -25.73 21.00 -18.19
CA ALA A 48 -24.53 21.59 -18.79
C ALA A 48 -24.84 22.70 -19.81
N THR A 49 -26.05 22.75 -20.36
CA THR A 49 -26.48 23.84 -21.25
C THR A 49 -26.93 25.11 -20.51
N LEU A 50 -27.08 25.05 -19.19
CA LEU A 50 -27.50 26.21 -18.40
C LEU A 50 -26.44 27.32 -18.45
N PRO A 51 -26.86 28.60 -18.47
CA PRO A 51 -25.93 29.72 -18.50
C PRO A 51 -25.15 29.83 -17.20
N ASP A 52 -23.85 30.13 -17.32
CA ASP A 52 -23.01 30.44 -16.17
C ASP A 52 -23.59 31.62 -15.38
N THR A 53 -23.99 31.35 -14.15
CA THR A 53 -24.49 32.37 -13.23
C THR A 53 -23.31 32.95 -12.45
N PRO A 54 -23.15 34.28 -12.36
CA PRO A 54 -22.08 34.87 -11.58
C PRO A 54 -22.21 34.46 -10.11
N VAL A 55 -21.19 33.78 -9.62
CA VAL A 55 -21.11 33.34 -8.22
C VAL A 55 -20.73 34.52 -7.34
N ALA A 56 -21.22 34.55 -6.11
CA ALA A 56 -20.84 35.58 -5.15
C ALA A 56 -19.31 35.58 -4.91
N THR A 57 -18.69 36.76 -4.80
CA THR A 57 -17.23 36.90 -4.61
C THR A 57 -16.68 36.21 -3.36
N ASN A 58 -17.55 35.96 -2.36
CA ASN A 58 -17.21 35.27 -1.12
C ASN A 58 -17.65 33.79 -1.10
N PHE A 59 -18.01 33.21 -2.24
CA PHE A 59 -18.48 31.82 -2.32
C PHE A 59 -17.49 30.83 -1.73
N THR A 60 -16.23 30.86 -2.18
CA THR A 60 -15.19 29.95 -1.69
C THR A 60 -14.97 30.09 -0.19
N ALA A 61 -15.03 31.33 0.34
CA ALA A 61 -14.92 31.57 1.77
C ALA A 61 -16.08 30.93 2.55
N ARG A 62 -17.31 31.00 2.04
CA ARG A 62 -18.49 30.37 2.67
C ARG A 62 -18.43 28.84 2.60
N VAL A 63 -18.01 28.28 1.47
CA VAL A 63 -17.86 26.82 1.30
C VAL A 63 -16.84 26.27 2.29
N LEU A 64 -15.65 26.88 2.36
CA LEU A 64 -14.59 26.43 3.28
C LEU A 64 -14.99 26.56 4.75
N ASP A 65 -15.75 27.60 5.10
CA ASP A 65 -16.26 27.76 6.46
C ASP A 65 -17.30 26.69 6.81
N GLU A 66 -18.21 26.36 5.88
CA GLU A 66 -19.22 25.32 6.10
C GLU A 66 -18.60 23.92 6.19
N VAL A 67 -17.62 23.60 5.32
CA VAL A 67 -16.85 22.35 5.41
C VAL A 67 -16.17 22.23 6.77
N ARG A 68 -15.51 23.31 7.23
CA ARG A 68 -14.86 23.33 8.54
C ARG A 68 -15.86 23.12 9.68
N ARG A 69 -17.05 23.72 9.61
CA ARG A 69 -18.10 23.50 10.62
C ARG A 69 -18.57 22.04 10.63
N ALA A 70 -18.80 21.44 9.47
CA ALA A 70 -19.20 20.04 9.35
C ALA A 70 -18.13 19.07 9.89
N GLU A 71 -16.85 19.36 9.62
CA GLU A 71 -15.72 18.63 10.18
C GLU A 71 -15.64 18.77 11.71
N THR A 72 -15.91 19.96 12.26
CA THR A 72 -15.92 20.16 13.72
C THR A 72 -17.15 19.57 14.42
N ALA A 73 -18.28 19.42 13.72
CA ALA A 73 -19.50 18.82 14.24
C ALA A 73 -19.35 17.32 14.50
N HIS A 74 -18.44 16.66 13.77
CA HIS A 74 -18.02 15.31 14.06
C HIS A 74 -16.80 15.36 14.99
N PRO A 75 -16.90 14.92 16.25
CA PRO A 75 -15.70 14.85 17.09
C PRO A 75 -14.69 13.97 16.38
N ALA A 76 -13.50 14.50 16.11
CA ALA A 76 -12.40 13.76 15.50
C ALA A 76 -12.00 12.60 16.44
N LEU A 77 -12.70 11.47 16.33
CA LEU A 77 -12.47 10.26 17.11
C LEU A 77 -11.01 9.80 17.01
N GLY A 78 -10.38 10.09 15.86
CA GLY A 78 -8.95 9.87 15.65
C GLY A 78 -8.06 10.73 16.56
N GLN A 79 -8.32 12.04 16.67
CA GLN A 79 -7.38 12.96 17.33
C GLN A 79 -7.28 12.70 18.84
N ALA A 80 -8.39 12.35 19.48
CA ALA A 80 -8.41 11.94 20.89
C ALA A 80 -7.75 10.55 21.11
N TRP A 81 -7.89 9.63 20.16
CA TRP A 81 -7.26 8.30 20.25
C TRP A 81 -5.74 8.36 20.07
N TRP A 82 -5.23 9.15 19.11
CA TRP A 82 -3.79 9.35 18.91
C TRP A 82 -3.11 10.01 20.13
N GLN A 83 -3.78 10.99 20.76
CA GLN A 83 -3.30 11.60 22.00
C GLN A 83 -3.25 10.59 23.16
N ARG A 84 -4.22 9.68 23.23
CA ARG A 84 -4.26 8.60 24.23
C ARG A 84 -3.21 7.52 23.98
N LEU A 85 -2.86 7.24 22.73
CA LEU A 85 -1.78 6.30 22.37
C LEU A 85 -0.38 6.84 22.71
N LEU A 86 -0.22 8.17 22.72
CA LEU A 86 1.01 8.86 23.15
C LEU A 86 1.14 8.98 24.68
N ALA A 87 0.12 8.58 25.44
CA ALA A 87 0.16 8.62 26.89
C ALA A 87 1.23 7.66 27.46
N PRO A 88 1.89 8.03 28.59
CA PRO A 88 3.02 7.28 29.15
C PRO A 88 2.69 5.83 29.55
N GLN A 89 1.40 5.49 29.69
CA GLN A 89 0.90 4.15 29.95
C GLN A 89 1.11 3.15 28.80
N PHE A 90 1.34 3.61 27.56
CA PHE A 90 1.57 2.75 26.38
C PHE A 90 3.04 2.69 25.93
N ARG A 91 3.98 3.21 26.74
CA ARG A 91 5.43 3.13 26.50
C ARG A 91 5.96 1.74 26.11
N PRO A 92 5.55 0.61 26.73
CA PRO A 92 6.07 -0.70 26.31
C PRO A 92 5.64 -1.10 24.90
N VAL A 93 4.42 -0.73 24.48
CA VAL A 93 3.92 -1.00 23.12
C VAL A 93 4.65 -0.12 22.10
N GLN A 94 4.94 1.13 22.46
CA GLN A 94 5.73 2.04 21.61
C GLN A 94 7.16 1.53 21.42
N ILE A 95 7.80 1.02 22.48
CA ILE A 95 9.16 0.46 22.40
C ILE A 95 9.17 -0.81 21.53
N ALA A 96 8.18 -1.69 21.68
CA ALA A 96 8.06 -2.89 20.86
C ALA A 96 7.84 -2.54 19.38
N ALA A 97 6.99 -1.54 19.07
CA ALA A 97 6.76 -1.07 17.71
C ALA A 97 7.99 -0.40 17.10
N ALA A 98 8.76 0.36 17.88
CA ALA A 98 10.01 0.95 17.43
C ALA A 98 11.08 -0.14 17.17
N ALA A 99 11.14 -1.17 18.02
CA ALA A 99 12.07 -2.28 17.85
C ALA A 99 11.75 -3.12 16.61
N THR A 100 10.48 -3.40 16.33
CA THR A 100 10.08 -4.10 15.09
C THR A 100 10.39 -3.27 13.86
N LEU A 101 10.14 -1.96 13.89
CA LEU A 101 10.49 -1.07 12.79
C LEU A 101 12.01 -1.04 12.55
N ALA A 102 12.81 -0.94 13.62
CA ALA A 102 14.27 -0.99 13.53
C ALA A 102 14.78 -2.34 13.00
N MET A 103 14.14 -3.45 13.38
CA MET A 103 14.49 -4.78 12.91
C MET A 103 14.16 -4.99 11.42
N VAL A 104 13.04 -4.43 10.95
CA VAL A 104 12.67 -4.44 9.52
C VAL A 104 13.62 -3.57 8.70
N ILE A 105 13.90 -2.34 9.15
CA ILE A 105 14.84 -1.44 8.47
C ILE A 105 16.25 -2.04 8.46
N GLY A 106 16.71 -2.60 9.59
CA GLY A 106 17.99 -3.28 9.70
C GLY A 106 18.08 -4.52 8.81
N GLY A 107 17.02 -5.34 8.76
CA GLY A 107 16.96 -6.54 7.91
C GLY A 107 16.98 -6.21 6.41
N VAL A 108 16.21 -5.21 5.97
CA VAL A 108 16.20 -4.74 4.58
C VAL A 108 17.55 -4.12 4.19
N GLY A 109 18.16 -3.32 5.08
CA GLY A 109 19.48 -2.74 4.87
C GLY A 109 20.58 -3.81 4.74
N TYR A 110 20.55 -4.84 5.59
CA TYR A 110 21.51 -5.94 5.55
C TYR A 110 21.40 -6.77 4.26
N GLN A 111 20.18 -7.07 3.82
CA GLN A 111 19.93 -7.80 2.57
C GLN A 111 20.41 -7.01 1.33
N SER A 112 20.23 -5.68 1.34
CA SER A 112 20.71 -4.79 0.28
C SER A 112 22.24 -4.83 0.15
N HIS A 113 22.95 -4.83 1.28
CA HIS A 113 24.41 -4.86 1.29
C HIS A 113 24.98 -6.18 0.74
N LEU A 114 24.33 -7.31 1.02
CA LEU A 114 24.70 -8.62 0.47
C LEU A 114 24.47 -8.70 -1.04
N ASN A 115 23.41 -8.09 -1.56
CA ASN A 115 23.13 -8.05 -2.99
C ASN A 115 24.11 -7.15 -3.75
N GLN A 116 24.56 -6.05 -3.16
CA GLN A 116 25.57 -5.18 -3.75
C GLN A 116 26.93 -5.88 -3.88
N SER A 117 27.37 -6.62 -2.84
CA SER A 117 28.62 -7.40 -2.91
C SER A 117 28.56 -8.53 -3.94
N ARG A 118 27.37 -9.14 -4.17
CA ARG A 118 27.17 -10.12 -5.25
C ARG A 118 27.23 -9.49 -6.64
N ALA A 119 26.71 -8.27 -6.80
CA ALA A 119 26.79 -7.55 -8.06
C ALA A 119 28.24 -7.13 -8.38
N GLU A 120 29.01 -6.72 -7.37
CA GLU A 120 30.45 -6.43 -7.53
C GLU A 120 31.26 -7.70 -7.83
N MET A 121 30.96 -8.82 -7.16
CA MET A 121 31.57 -10.13 -7.49
C MET A 121 31.20 -10.61 -8.89
N ALA A 122 29.96 -10.43 -9.34
CA ALA A 122 29.54 -10.78 -10.70
C ALA A 122 30.21 -9.90 -11.77
N ALA A 123 30.40 -8.62 -11.50
CA ALA A 123 31.17 -7.72 -12.37
C ALA A 123 32.66 -8.11 -12.41
N ALA A 124 33.25 -8.49 -11.28
CA ALA A 124 34.62 -8.99 -11.22
C ALA A 124 34.78 -10.31 -11.98
N VAL A 125 33.86 -11.26 -11.83
CA VAL A 125 33.84 -12.54 -12.58
C VAL A 125 33.63 -12.31 -14.08
N ALA A 126 32.76 -11.38 -14.47
CA ALA A 126 32.58 -11.00 -15.88
C ALA A 126 33.86 -10.38 -16.47
N SER A 127 34.59 -9.56 -15.71
CA SER A 127 35.86 -8.98 -16.16
C SER A 127 37.00 -10.01 -16.27
N ILE A 128 36.98 -11.07 -15.45
CA ILE A 128 37.94 -12.17 -15.50
C ILE A 128 37.61 -13.11 -16.67
N ALA A 129 36.32 -13.36 -16.95
CA ALA A 129 35.86 -14.17 -18.08
C ALA A 129 36.20 -13.55 -19.45
N GLU A 130 36.41 -12.24 -19.51
CA GLU A 130 36.85 -11.53 -20.73
C GLU A 130 38.35 -11.74 -21.01
N PHE A 131 39.14 -12.22 -20.04
CA PHE A 131 40.55 -12.54 -20.18
C PHE A 131 40.84 -14.00 -19.79
N THR A 132 40.55 -14.97 -20.66
CA THR A 132 41.47 -16.06 -21.05
C THR A 132 40.76 -17.14 -21.89
N PRO A 133 41.18 -17.36 -23.16
CA PRO A 133 40.87 -18.56 -23.90
C PRO A 133 41.96 -19.63 -23.64
N VAL A 134 41.56 -20.92 -23.70
CA VAL A 134 42.42 -22.12 -23.81
C VAL A 134 43.12 -22.62 -22.53
N PHE A 135 42.42 -23.24 -21.56
CA PHE A 135 43.04 -24.24 -20.64
C PHE A 135 42.02 -25.23 -20.02
N LEU A 136 40.92 -25.57 -20.72
CA LEU A 136 40.04 -26.68 -20.33
C LEU A 136 40.53 -28.01 -20.92
N VAL A 137 41.66 -28.55 -20.45
CA VAL A 137 42.10 -29.90 -20.86
C VAL A 137 42.41 -30.87 -19.72
N ASP A 138 42.84 -30.45 -18.53
CA ASP A 138 43.22 -31.42 -17.49
C ASP A 138 42.21 -31.51 -16.33
N PHE A 139 41.16 -32.32 -16.52
CA PHE A 139 40.18 -32.68 -15.48
C PHE A 139 40.66 -33.80 -14.52
N GLU A 140 41.87 -34.32 -14.69
CA GLU A 140 42.37 -35.49 -13.95
C GLU A 140 42.93 -35.14 -12.55
N ALA A 141 43.16 -33.85 -12.24
CA ALA A 141 43.69 -33.42 -10.94
C ALA A 141 42.62 -33.31 -9.83
N ILE A 142 41.33 -33.28 -10.18
CA ILE A 142 40.23 -33.06 -9.21
C ILE A 142 39.88 -34.36 -8.45
N GLU A 143 40.21 -35.53 -8.99
CA GLU A 143 39.88 -36.82 -8.37
C GLU A 143 40.76 -37.15 -7.14
N ALA A 144 41.96 -36.56 -7.05
CA ALA A 144 42.91 -36.86 -5.97
C ALA A 144 42.63 -36.10 -4.64
N VAL A 145 41.85 -35.02 -4.65
CA VAL A 145 41.54 -34.23 -3.44
C VAL A 145 40.30 -34.74 -2.71
N ALA A 146 39.44 -35.53 -3.38
CA ALA A 146 38.25 -36.14 -2.77
C ALA A 146 38.56 -37.26 -1.75
N GLN A 147 39.83 -37.62 -1.56
CA GLN A 147 40.27 -38.76 -0.77
C GLN A 147 41.30 -38.39 0.32
N ALA A 148 41.08 -37.28 1.03
CA ALA A 148 41.71 -37.00 2.33
C ALA A 148 40.62 -36.94 3.41
N ASP A 149 40.81 -37.77 4.44
CA ASP A 149 39.78 -38.34 5.32
C ASP A 149 39.34 -37.43 6.49
N ALA A 150 38.31 -37.92 7.17
CA ALA A 150 37.47 -37.35 8.23
C ALA A 150 38.20 -36.60 9.37
N ILE A 151 37.55 -35.53 9.83
CA ILE A 151 37.96 -34.64 10.92
C ILE A 151 38.25 -35.44 12.21
N ASP A 152 39.49 -35.33 12.70
CA ASP A 152 40.00 -35.89 13.96
C ASP A 152 39.15 -35.48 15.18
N GLU A 153 38.47 -36.44 15.81
CA GLU A 153 37.64 -36.22 17.01
C GLU A 153 38.46 -35.78 18.24
N GLU A 154 39.78 -35.97 18.25
CA GLU A 154 40.68 -35.50 19.32
C GLU A 154 40.77 -33.97 19.38
N LEU A 155 40.65 -33.28 18.24
CA LEU A 155 40.64 -31.80 18.17
C LEU A 155 39.35 -31.21 18.73
N TRP A 156 38.24 -31.95 18.68
CA TRP A 156 36.95 -31.51 19.21
C TRP A 156 36.86 -31.64 20.73
N ALA A 157 37.56 -32.61 21.33
CA ALA A 157 37.56 -32.81 22.78
C ALA A 157 38.42 -31.78 23.54
N ALA A 158 39.44 -31.21 22.90
CA ALA A 158 40.31 -30.19 23.50
C ALA A 158 39.66 -28.78 23.57
N LEU A 159 38.49 -28.58 22.94
CA LEU A 159 37.78 -27.30 22.92
C LEU A 159 36.61 -27.24 23.94
N LYS A 160 36.62 -28.08 24.98
CA LYS A 160 35.67 -28.07 26.09
C LYS A 160 36.39 -28.01 27.43
#